data_AF-A0A7V3RWQ6-F1
#
_entry.id   AF-A0A7V3RWQ6-F1
#
_cell.length_a   1.000
_cell.length_b   1.000
_cell.length_c   1.000
_cell.angle_alpha   90.00
_cell.angle_beta   90.00
_cell.angle_gamma   90.00
#
_symmetry.space_group_name_H-M   'P 1'
#
loop_
_entity.id
_entity.type
_entity.pdbx_description
1 polymer ?
#
loop_
_entity_poly.entity_id
_entity_poly.type
_entity_poly.pdbx_seq_one_letter_code
_entity_poly.pdbx_strand_id
1 'polypeptide(L)'
;MRSQGYPLKICLLTYRGNPFCGGQGVYVHYLARELSRLGHKVHVISGPPYPLPMDGVELHEIKSHIFFGYSSSQILRERSPKELISPLNFYEYASS
;
A
#
# COMPACT_ATOMS: atom_id res chain seq x y z
N MET A 1 -23.14 -25.67 -14.91
CA MET A 1 -23.21 -24.19 -14.91
C MET A 1 -22.72 -23.71 -13.54
N ARG A 2 -21.62 -22.95 -13.48
CA ARG A 2 -21.24 -22.28 -12.22
C ARG A 2 -22.34 -21.26 -11.92
N SER A 3 -22.94 -21.33 -10.73
CA SER A 3 -23.74 -20.23 -10.19
C SER A 3 -22.82 -19.01 -10.14
N GLN A 4 -22.99 -18.09 -11.08
CA GLN A 4 -22.32 -16.80 -10.98
C GLN A 4 -23.01 -16.07 -9.83
N GLY A 5 -22.39 -16.13 -8.65
CA GLY A 5 -22.84 -15.36 -7.50
C GLY A 5 -22.90 -13.88 -7.86
N TYR A 6 -23.79 -13.14 -7.20
CA TYR A 6 -23.94 -11.71 -7.43
C TYR A 6 -22.61 -10.97 -7.20
N PRO A 7 -22.34 -9.87 -7.93
CA PRO A 7 -21.15 -9.04 -7.72
C PRO A 7 -21.01 -8.60 -6.26
N LEU A 8 -19.88 -8.94 -5.63
CA LEU A 8 -19.55 -8.54 -4.27
C LEU A 8 -18.79 -7.21 -4.24
N LYS A 9 -18.85 -6.54 -3.08
CA LYS A 9 -17.99 -5.41 -2.73
C LYS A 9 -16.90 -5.94 -1.80
N ILE A 10 -15.65 -5.87 -2.23
CA ILE A 10 -14.51 -6.48 -1.54
C ILE A 10 -13.49 -5.37 -1.23
N CYS A 11 -13.04 -5.31 0.02
CA CYS A 11 -11.97 -4.42 0.45
C CYS A 11 -10.82 -5.25 1.02
N LEU A 12 -9.65 -5.18 0.38
CA LEU A 12 -8.43 -5.84 0.84
C LEU A 12 -7.58 -4.85 1.62
N LEU A 13 -7.13 -5.25 2.81
CA LEU A 13 -6.24 -4.45 3.65
C LEU A 13 -4.83 -5.02 3.54
N THR A 14 -3.85 -4.16 3.28
CA THR A 14 -2.45 -4.58 3.24
C THR A 14 -1.55 -3.58 3.94
N TYR A 15 -0.66 -4.11 4.78
CA TYR A 15 0.25 -3.30 5.58
C TYR A 15 1.32 -2.64 4.71
N ARG A 16 1.94 -3.40 3.79
CA ARG A 16 2.93 -2.89 2.81
C ARG A 16 2.78 -3.63 1.48
N GLY A 17 2.71 -2.88 0.39
CA GLY A 17 2.56 -3.38 -0.97
C GLY A 17 3.85 -3.58 -1.77
N ASN A 18 5.02 -3.71 -1.13
CA ASN A 18 6.28 -3.86 -1.85
C ASN A 18 6.23 -5.05 -2.84
N PRO A 19 6.38 -4.84 -4.16
CA PRO A 19 6.29 -5.90 -5.15
C PRO A 19 7.60 -6.72 -5.29
N PHE A 20 8.71 -6.27 -4.71
CA PHE A 20 10.04 -6.87 -4.91
C PHE A 20 10.51 -7.75 -3.75
N CYS A 21 9.82 -7.71 -2.60
CA CYS A 21 9.94 -8.78 -1.63
C CYS A 21 8.80 -9.78 -1.90
N GLY A 22 9.05 -11.08 -1.76
CA GLY A 22 8.04 -12.14 -1.96
C GLY A 22 6.90 -12.16 -0.93
N GLY A 23 6.47 -10.97 -0.47
CA GLY A 23 5.49 -10.75 0.58
C GLY A 23 4.14 -10.25 0.05
N GLN A 24 3.47 -9.46 0.89
CA GLN A 24 2.06 -9.12 0.75
C GLN A 24 1.71 -8.35 -0.53
N GLY A 25 2.64 -7.58 -1.10
CA GLY A 25 2.39 -6.77 -2.30
C GLY A 25 2.02 -7.58 -3.54
N VAL A 26 2.72 -8.69 -3.78
CA VAL A 26 2.48 -9.56 -4.95
C VAL A 26 1.13 -10.26 -4.84
N TYR A 27 0.78 -10.77 -3.65
CA TYR A 27 -0.49 -11.46 -3.45
C TYR A 27 -1.68 -10.54 -3.63
N VAL A 28 -1.62 -9.34 -3.05
CA VAL A 28 -2.69 -8.34 -3.17
C VAL A 28 -2.86 -7.92 -4.63
N HIS A 29 -1.76 -7.73 -5.36
CA HIS A 29 -1.81 -7.38 -6.79
C HIS A 29 -2.60 -8.41 -7.61
N TYR A 30 -2.19 -9.67 -7.56
CA TYR A 30 -2.85 -10.71 -8.36
C TYR A 30 -4.26 -11.03 -7.87
N LEU A 31 -4.49 -11.10 -6.55
CA LEU A 31 -5.79 -11.41 -5.99
C LEU A 31 -6.82 -10.33 -6.33
N ALA A 32 -6.48 -9.06 -6.12
CA ALA A 32 -7.41 -7.96 -6.37
C ALA A 32 -7.75 -7.86 -7.87
N ARG A 33 -6.75 -8.01 -8.74
CA ARG A 33 -6.93 -7.99 -10.19
C ARG A 33 -7.85 -9.10 -10.67
N GLU A 34 -7.63 -10.34 -10.23
CA GLU A 34 -8.48 -11.46 -10.66
C GLU A 34 -9.89 -11.38 -10.06
N LEU A 35 -10.06 -10.89 -8.82
CA LEU A 35 -11.39 -10.63 -8.25
C LEU A 35 -12.14 -9.55 -9.02
N SER A 36 -11.46 -8.49 -9.45
CA SER A 36 -12.05 -7.46 -10.31
C SER A 36 -12.44 -8.03 -11.68
N ARG A 37 -11.57 -8.87 -12.28
CA ARG A 37 -11.84 -9.54 -13.56
C ARG A 37 -13.02 -10.52 -13.50
N LEU A 38 -13.33 -11.07 -12.32
CA LEU A 38 -14.54 -11.86 -12.08
C LEU A 38 -15.82 -11.02 -11.95
N GLY A 39 -15.72 -9.69 -12.02
CA GLY A 39 -16.84 -8.75 -11.98
C GLY A 39 -17.16 -8.21 -10.58
N HIS A 40 -16.27 -8.39 -9.61
CA HIS A 40 -16.45 -7.82 -8.27
C HIS A 40 -15.96 -6.36 -8.21
N LYS A 41 -16.56 -5.56 -7.33
CA LYS A 41 -16.06 -4.22 -7.02
C LYS A 41 -14.98 -4.34 -5.94
N VAL A 42 -13.73 -4.10 -6.30
CA VAL A 42 -12.58 -4.32 -5.42
C VAL A 42 -11.90 -3.02 -5.05
N HIS A 43 -11.66 -2.84 -3.76
CA HIS A 43 -10.87 -1.77 -3.18
C HIS A 43 -9.67 -2.36 -2.46
N VAL A 44 -8.54 -1.67 -2.48
CA VAL A 44 -7.34 -2.02 -1.73
C VAL A 44 -6.96 -0.82 -0.88
N ILE A 45 -6.75 -1.02 0.42
CA ILE A 45 -6.21 0.00 1.31
C ILE A 45 -4.79 -0.39 1.66
N SER A 46 -3.82 0.50 1.40
CA SER A 46 -2.40 0.21 1.61
C SER A 46 -1.60 1.42 2.09
N GLY A 47 -0.65 1.17 3.00
CA GLY A 47 0.43 2.09 3.31
C GLY A 47 1.66 1.86 2.42
N PRO A 48 2.64 2.80 2.41
CA PRO A 48 3.82 2.66 1.58
C PRO A 48 4.73 1.47 1.97
N PRO A 49 5.54 0.93 1.05
CA PRO A 49 5.47 1.16 -0.39
C PRO A 49 4.16 0.56 -0.95
N TYR A 50 3.54 1.28 -1.88
CA TYR A 50 2.25 0.90 -2.44
C TYR A 50 2.38 -0.29 -3.42
N PRO A 51 1.32 -1.11 -3.56
CA PRO A 51 1.30 -2.18 -4.55
C PRO A 51 1.34 -1.63 -5.97
N LEU A 52 1.76 -2.47 -6.92
CA LEU A 52 1.68 -2.12 -8.34
C LEU A 52 0.22 -1.85 -8.75
N PRO A 53 -0.03 -0.94 -9.71
CA PRO A 53 -1.35 -0.65 -10.23
C PRO A 53 -2.10 -1.94 -10.63
N MET A 54 -3.37 -2.03 -10.26
CA MET A 54 -4.23 -3.19 -10.53
C MET A 54 -5.44 -2.74 -11.35
N ASP A 55 -5.61 -3.33 -12.54
CA ASP A 55 -6.71 -2.95 -13.43
C ASP A 55 -8.08 -3.22 -12.77
N GLY A 56 -8.95 -2.21 -12.81
CA GLY A 56 -10.30 -2.30 -12.26
C GLY A 56 -10.36 -2.36 -10.73
N VAL A 57 -9.29 -1.98 -10.02
CA VAL A 57 -9.22 -1.95 -8.55
C VAL A 57 -8.96 -0.53 -8.08
N GLU A 58 -9.69 -0.08 -7.07
CA GLU A 58 -9.48 1.24 -6.46
C GLU A 58 -8.46 1.15 -5.33
N LEU A 59 -7.31 1.83 -5.47
CA LEU A 59 -6.29 1.90 -4.43
C LEU A 59 -6.51 3.13 -3.53
N HIS A 60 -6.62 2.87 -2.23
CA HIS A 60 -6.72 3.85 -1.15
C HIS A 60 -5.37 3.92 -0.45
N GLU A 61 -4.62 4.98 -0.77
CA GLU A 61 -3.30 5.21 -0.19
C GLU A 61 -3.41 5.81 1.21
N ILE A 62 -2.99 5.04 2.22
CA ILE A 62 -2.75 5.59 3.55
C ILE A 62 -1.39 6.28 3.50
N LYS A 63 -1.38 7.60 3.69
CA LYS A 63 -0.15 8.37 3.84
C LYS A 63 0.50 8.01 5.17
N SER A 64 1.77 7.59 5.12
CA SER A 64 2.59 7.34 6.31
C SER A 64 4.00 7.86 6.09
N HIS A 65 4.59 8.44 7.13
CA HIS A 65 5.97 8.90 7.16
C HIS A 65 6.90 7.71 7.44
N ILE A 66 6.90 6.69 6.59
CA ILE A 66 7.69 5.49 6.91
C ILE A 66 9.19 5.81 6.78
N PHE A 67 9.87 5.96 7.91
CA PHE A 67 11.34 6.09 8.00
C PHE A 67 12.05 4.73 7.88
N PHE A 68 11.33 3.65 8.19
CA PHE A 68 11.87 2.29 8.20
C PHE A 68 12.15 1.75 6.80
N GLY A 69 13.44 1.65 6.46
CA GLY A 69 13.96 1.13 5.18
C GLY A 69 14.51 2.17 4.20
N TYR A 70 14.54 3.46 4.56
CA TYR A 70 15.20 4.51 3.78
C TYR A 70 16.56 4.86 4.38
N SER A 71 17.55 5.16 3.55
CA SER A 71 18.80 5.78 4.01
C SER A 71 18.51 7.19 4.54
N SER A 72 19.24 7.63 5.58
CA SER A 72 19.17 9.00 6.11
C SER A 72 19.30 10.07 5.00
N SER A 73 20.07 9.77 3.96
CA SER A 73 20.24 10.64 2.79
C SER A 73 18.98 10.78 1.92
N GLN A 74 18.16 9.73 1.79
CA GLN A 74 16.91 9.73 1.02
C GLN A 74 15.81 10.48 1.78
N ILE A 75 15.74 10.29 3.10
CA ILE A 75 14.81 10.99 3.98
C ILE A 75 15.06 12.50 3.91
N LEU A 76 16.33 12.94 3.99
CA LEU A 76 16.70 14.36 3.92
C LEU A 76 16.49 14.99 2.54
N ARG A 77 16.44 14.19 1.47
CA ARG A 77 16.28 14.67 0.09
C ARG A 77 14.81 14.76 -0.35
N GLU A 78 13.97 13.84 0.12
CA GLU A 78 12.57 13.74 -0.28
C GLU A 78 11.62 14.50 0.66
N ARG A 79 12.10 14.95 1.84
CA ARG A 79 11.28 15.60 2.87
C ARG A 79 11.77 17.00 3.18
N SER A 80 10.83 17.91 3.43
CA SER A 80 11.17 19.27 3.89
C SER A 80 11.65 19.24 5.36
N PRO A 81 12.60 20.11 5.76
CA PRO A 81 13.07 20.19 7.15
C PRO A 81 11.96 20.44 8.18
N LYS A 82 10.81 20.99 7.74
CA LYS A 82 9.64 21.25 8.57
C LYS A 82 8.87 19.99 8.98
N GLU A 83 8.98 18.90 8.22
CA GLU A 83 8.38 17.62 8.59
C GLU A 83 9.20 16.90 9.66
N LEU A 84 10.51 17.14 9.72
CA LEU A 84 11.42 16.52 10.69
C LEU A 84 11.33 17.15 12.09
N ILE A 85 10.95 18.43 12.19
CA ILE A 85 10.80 19.14 13.48
C ILE A 85 9.50 18.79 14.23
N SER A 86 8.61 18.00 13.63
CA SER A 86 7.46 17.46 14.35
C SER A 86 7.95 16.45 15.40
N PRO A 87 7.53 16.56 16.67
CA PRO A 87 7.99 15.67 17.74
C PRO A 87 7.82 14.18 17.43
N LEU A 88 6.73 13.81 16.75
CA LEU A 88 6.45 12.43 16.38
C LEU A 88 7.39 11.93 15.27
N ASN A 89 7.64 12.74 14.25
CA ASN A 89 8.53 12.40 13.14
C ASN A 89 9.99 12.32 13.58
N PHE A 90 10.41 13.19 14.50
CA PHE A 90 11.75 13.11 15.10
C PHE A 90 11.93 11.84 15.94
N TYR A 91 10.91 11.46 16.73
CA TYR A 91 10.94 10.21 17.49
C TYR A 91 11.04 9.00 16.55
N GLU A 92 10.23 8.95 15.49
CA GLU A 92 10.30 7.87 14.51
C GLU A 92 11.67 7.80 13.84
N TYR A 93 12.26 8.94 13.44
CA TYR A 93 13.62 9.01 12.88
C TYR A 93 14.69 8.53 13.88
N ALA A 94 14.64 8.95 15.15
CA ALA A 94 15.63 8.57 16.16
C ALA A 94 15.53 7.08 16.57
N SER A 95 14.35 6.48 16.38
CA SER A 95 14.10 5.05 16.65
C SER A 95 14.34 4.12 15.46
N SER A 96 14.54 4.66 14.25
CA SER A 96 14.80 3.91 13.01
C SER A 96 16.29 3.65 12.81
#